data_AF-A0A7G9YMP8-F1
#
_entry.id   AF-A0A7G9YMP8-F1
#
_cell.length_a   1.000
_cell.length_b   1.000
_cell.length_c   1.000
_cell.angle_alpha   90.00
_cell.angle_beta   90.00
_cell.angle_gamma   90.00
#
_symmetry.space_group_name_H-M   'P 1'
#
loop_
_entity.id
_entity.type
_entity.pdbx_description
1 polymer ?
#
loop_
_entity_poly.entity_id
_entity_poly.type
_entity_poly.pdbx_seq_one_letter_code
_entity_poly.pdbx_strand_id
1 'polypeptide(L)'
;MNPEIKMVPFGIFEPTTDHISIVFSTSAETSDFVVDCLELWWEENKERHADIRKLVINLDNGPHVNSHRTQFIKRMIEFADKTGLKIKLIYYPPYHSKYNPVERCWGVLEMHWNGTLLSSVDKTIRWAETMTWNGVHPAVHLIDKVYQKGVKLTKKAMKICEEKIERLGNLPKWDVTIEPAFW
;
A
#
# COMPACT_ATOMS: atom_id res chain seq x y z
N MET A 1 17.86 23.10 6.90
CA MET A 1 17.20 22.72 8.15
C MET A 1 16.74 21.28 7.96
N ASN A 2 17.29 20.32 8.70
CA ASN A 2 16.82 18.92 8.60
C ASN A 2 15.46 18.84 9.32
N PRO A 3 14.50 18.07 8.80
CA PRO A 3 13.24 17.87 9.50
C PRO A 3 13.51 17.19 10.85
N GLU A 4 12.81 17.62 11.89
CA GLU A 4 12.94 17.04 13.24
C GLU A 4 12.59 15.55 13.24
N ILE A 5 11.66 15.14 12.37
CA ILE A 5 11.18 13.78 12.19
C ILE A 5 11.08 13.49 10.69
N LYS A 6 11.64 12.35 10.25
CA LYS A 6 11.44 11.85 8.88
C LYS A 6 10.10 11.11 8.81
N MET A 7 9.19 11.60 7.98
CA MET A 7 7.93 10.91 7.68
C MET A 7 8.06 10.00 6.46
N VAL A 8 7.30 8.92 6.46
CA VAL A 8 7.18 7.97 5.35
C VAL A 8 5.74 8.02 4.86
N PRO A 9 5.49 8.50 3.63
CA PRO A 9 4.17 8.43 3.01
C PRO A 9 3.97 7.08 2.30
N PHE A 10 2.74 6.58 2.32
CA PHE A 10 2.25 5.49 1.47
C PHE A 10 0.94 5.93 0.81
N GLY A 11 0.75 5.59 -0.45
CA GLY A 11 -0.36 6.10 -1.26
C GLY A 11 -1.14 4.96 -1.90
N ILE A 12 -2.46 5.01 -1.75
CA ILE A 12 -3.41 4.13 -2.43
C ILE A 12 -4.22 5.01 -3.37
N PHE A 13 -4.25 4.67 -4.65
CA PHE A 13 -5.00 5.41 -5.65
C PHE A 13 -5.97 4.47 -6.35
N GLU A 14 -7.23 4.89 -6.44
CA GLU A 14 -8.32 4.20 -7.11
C GLU A 14 -8.58 4.84 -8.49
N PRO A 15 -8.07 4.27 -9.60
CA PRO A 15 -8.12 4.95 -10.90
C PRO A 15 -9.53 5.13 -11.47
N THR A 16 -10.52 4.38 -10.97
CA THR A 16 -11.91 4.43 -11.45
C THR A 16 -12.74 5.50 -10.77
N THR A 17 -12.33 5.97 -9.59
CA THR A 17 -13.10 6.91 -8.77
C THR A 17 -12.29 8.17 -8.42
N ASP A 18 -11.04 8.26 -8.86
CA ASP A 18 -10.08 9.32 -8.55
C ASP A 18 -9.79 9.51 -7.05
N HIS A 19 -10.21 8.56 -6.19
CA HIS A 19 -9.93 8.63 -4.76
C HIS A 19 -8.47 8.29 -4.47
N ILE A 20 -7.86 9.11 -3.62
CA ILE A 20 -6.51 8.93 -3.11
C ILE A 20 -6.58 8.82 -1.60
N SER A 21 -5.92 7.81 -1.03
CA SER A 21 -5.61 7.76 0.40
C SER A 21 -4.10 7.90 0.57
N ILE A 22 -3.67 8.86 1.38
CA ILE A 22 -2.26 9.07 1.76
C ILE A 22 -2.12 8.78 3.25
N VAL A 23 -1.34 7.77 3.58
CA VAL A 23 -1.07 7.38 4.96
C VAL A 23 0.37 7.68 5.27
N PHE A 24 0.60 8.48 6.31
CA PHE A 24 1.92 8.80 6.81
C PHE A 24 2.28 7.91 8.01
N SER A 25 3.58 7.67 8.18
CA SER A 25 4.14 7.15 9.42
C SER A 25 5.38 7.94 9.82
N THR A 26 5.62 8.05 11.14
CA THR A 26 6.86 8.53 11.74
C THR A 26 7.89 7.41 11.92
N SER A 27 7.55 6.18 11.53
CA SER A 27 8.37 4.99 11.61
C SER A 27 8.86 4.56 10.21
N ALA A 28 9.61 3.45 10.16
CA ALA A 28 10.12 2.88 8.92
C ALA A 28 9.03 2.33 8.01
N GLU A 29 9.24 2.50 6.70
CA GLU A 29 8.51 1.74 5.69
C GLU A 29 8.79 0.25 5.85
N THR A 30 7.75 -0.54 6.08
CA THR A 30 7.82 -2.00 6.25
C THR A 30 6.62 -2.66 5.61
N SER A 31 6.68 -3.98 5.39
CA SER A 31 5.53 -4.73 4.91
C SER A 31 4.34 -4.65 5.87
N ASP A 32 4.59 -4.57 7.18
CA ASP A 32 3.54 -4.37 8.17
C ASP A 32 2.88 -2.99 8.05
N PHE A 33 3.67 -1.93 7.84
CA PHE A 33 3.14 -0.59 7.58
C PHE A 33 2.27 -0.56 6.33
N VAL A 34 2.76 -1.13 5.22
CA VAL A 34 2.01 -1.16 3.96
C VAL A 34 0.67 -1.89 4.13
N VAL A 35 0.65 -3.04 4.80
CA VAL A 35 -0.61 -3.77 5.00
C VAL A 35 -1.52 -3.09 6.01
N ASP A 36 -0.99 -2.46 7.07
CA ASP A 36 -1.81 -1.62 7.96
C ASP A 36 -2.48 -0.46 7.18
N CYS A 37 -1.80 0.12 6.18
CA CYS A 37 -2.40 1.14 5.30
C CYS A 37 -3.54 0.57 4.44
N LEU A 38 -3.37 -0.65 3.89
CA LEU A 38 -4.40 -1.33 3.12
C LEU A 38 -5.61 -1.71 4.00
N GLU A 39 -5.37 -2.13 5.24
CA GLU A 39 -6.42 -2.41 6.21
C GLU A 39 -7.20 -1.15 6.56
N LEU A 40 -6.52 -0.02 6.83
CA LEU A 40 -7.17 1.27 7.08
C LEU A 40 -8.03 1.69 5.88
N TRP A 41 -7.46 1.67 4.67
CA TRP A 41 -8.21 1.99 3.45
C TRP A 41 -9.42 1.07 3.28
N TRP A 42 -9.29 -0.23 3.50
CA TRP A 42 -10.42 -1.14 3.37
C TRP A 42 -11.52 -0.83 4.38
N GLU A 43 -11.18 -0.61 5.65
CA GLU A 43 -12.20 -0.31 6.67
C GLU A 43 -12.99 0.97 6.37
N GLU A 44 -12.35 2.00 5.81
CA GLU A 44 -13.00 3.25 5.44
C GLU A 44 -13.82 3.15 4.15
N ASN A 45 -13.47 2.22 3.24
CA ASN A 45 -14.05 2.18 1.90
C ASN A 45 -14.87 0.91 1.61
N LYS A 46 -14.89 -0.08 2.52
CA LYS A 46 -15.61 -1.36 2.33
C LYS A 46 -17.10 -1.19 2.05
N GLU A 47 -17.75 -0.16 2.61
CA GLU A 47 -19.17 0.10 2.35
C GLU A 47 -19.39 0.60 0.92
N ARG A 48 -18.50 1.45 0.42
CA ARG A 48 -18.48 1.90 -0.99
C ARG A 48 -18.16 0.77 -1.97
N HIS A 49 -17.47 -0.26 -1.49
CA HIS A 49 -17.02 -1.41 -2.27
C HIS A 49 -17.69 -2.73 -1.86
N ALA A 50 -18.92 -2.68 -1.33
CA ALA A 50 -19.59 -3.84 -0.74
C ALA A 50 -19.85 -5.00 -1.73
N ASP A 51 -19.91 -4.70 -3.02
CA ASP A 51 -20.10 -5.65 -4.12
C ASP A 51 -18.79 -6.30 -4.61
N ILE A 52 -17.64 -5.73 -4.22
CA ILE A 52 -16.34 -6.25 -4.65
C ILE A 52 -16.06 -7.58 -3.95
N ARG A 53 -15.59 -8.55 -4.73
CA ARG A 53 -15.08 -9.85 -4.24
C ARG A 53 -13.61 -10.08 -4.56
N LYS A 54 -13.03 -9.20 -5.36
CA LYS A 54 -11.65 -9.28 -5.82
C LYS A 54 -10.98 -7.91 -5.81
N LEU A 55 -9.87 -7.81 -5.10
CA LEU A 55 -9.03 -6.62 -5.07
C LEU A 55 -7.80 -6.84 -5.96
N VAL A 56 -7.62 -5.99 -6.97
CA VAL A 56 -6.43 -6.00 -7.82
C VAL A 56 -5.52 -4.87 -7.38
N ILE A 57 -4.30 -5.19 -6.95
CA ILE A 57 -3.31 -4.23 -6.45
C ILE A 57 -2.13 -4.18 -7.42
N ASN A 58 -1.90 -3.00 -8.00
CA ASN A 58 -0.78 -2.76 -8.91
C ASN A 58 0.42 -2.22 -8.12
N LEU A 59 1.51 -2.99 -8.08
CA LEU A 59 2.67 -2.76 -7.23
C LEU A 59 3.94 -2.50 -8.06
N ASP A 60 4.81 -1.64 -7.58
CA ASP A 60 6.10 -1.29 -8.19
C ASP A 60 7.21 -2.34 -7.98
N ASN A 61 6.90 -3.43 -7.26
CA ASN A 61 7.81 -4.49 -6.85
C ASN A 61 8.93 -4.04 -5.88
N GLY A 62 8.69 -2.96 -5.13
CA GLY A 62 9.58 -2.48 -4.07
C GLY A 62 9.85 -3.52 -2.97
N PRO A 63 10.92 -3.35 -2.17
CA PRO A 63 11.40 -4.37 -1.23
C PRO A 63 10.41 -4.73 -0.11
N HIS A 64 9.43 -3.86 0.15
CA HIS A 64 8.41 -4.04 1.19
C HIS A 64 7.10 -4.64 0.67
N VAL A 65 6.89 -4.64 -0.65
CA VAL A 65 5.66 -5.12 -1.32
C VAL A 65 5.92 -6.28 -2.29
N ASN A 66 7.18 -6.68 -2.45
CA ASN A 66 7.57 -7.79 -3.32
C ASN A 66 6.98 -9.13 -2.83
N SER A 67 6.47 -9.96 -3.74
CA SER A 67 5.86 -11.26 -3.43
C SER A 67 6.84 -12.34 -2.93
N HIS A 68 8.14 -12.07 -2.94
CA HIS A 68 9.17 -12.89 -2.27
C HIS A 68 9.47 -12.42 -0.85
N ARG A 69 8.91 -11.28 -0.42
CA ARG A 69 9.05 -10.78 0.94
C ARG A 69 8.10 -11.57 1.84
N THR A 70 8.68 -12.44 2.67
CA THR A 70 7.91 -13.40 3.46
C THR A 70 6.89 -12.74 4.40
N GLN A 71 7.26 -11.63 5.06
CA GLN A 71 6.35 -10.88 5.92
C GLN A 71 5.21 -10.24 5.12
N PHE A 72 5.48 -9.73 3.93
CA PHE A 72 4.45 -9.13 3.08
C PHE A 72 3.41 -10.17 2.67
N ILE A 73 3.84 -11.31 2.13
CA ILE A 73 2.91 -12.39 1.75
C ILE A 73 2.10 -12.88 2.94
N LYS A 74 2.72 -13.09 4.11
CA LYS A 74 1.99 -13.44 5.33
C LYS A 74 0.88 -12.44 5.64
N ARG A 75 1.22 -11.14 5.67
CA ARG A 75 0.26 -10.07 5.98
C ARG A 75 -0.84 -9.96 4.93
N MET A 76 -0.52 -10.16 3.65
CA MET A 76 -1.52 -10.15 2.56
C MET A 76 -2.47 -11.35 2.62
N ILE A 77 -1.99 -12.52 3.03
CA ILE A 77 -2.85 -13.68 3.30
C ILE A 77 -3.78 -13.37 4.47
N GLU A 78 -3.26 -12.83 5.56
CA GLU A 78 -4.10 -12.45 6.72
C GLU A 78 -5.14 -11.38 6.35
N PHE A 79 -4.77 -10.44 5.48
CA PHE A 79 -5.69 -9.44 4.95
C PHE A 79 -6.76 -10.06 4.04
N ALA A 80 -6.41 -11.00 3.16
CA ALA A 80 -7.38 -11.75 2.35
C ALA A 80 -8.33 -12.55 3.25
N ASP A 81 -7.80 -13.31 4.20
CA ASP A 81 -8.58 -14.12 5.14
C ASP A 81 -9.55 -13.26 5.97
N LYS A 82 -9.10 -12.07 6.45
CA LYS A 82 -9.92 -11.14 7.24
C LYS A 82 -11.04 -10.47 6.44
N THR A 83 -10.76 -10.08 5.20
CA THR A 83 -11.69 -9.27 4.38
C THR A 83 -12.59 -10.11 3.47
N GLY A 84 -12.15 -11.30 3.14
CA GLY A 84 -12.80 -12.18 2.17
C GLY A 84 -12.61 -11.82 0.73
N LEU A 85 -11.68 -10.91 0.47
CA LEU A 85 -11.34 -10.53 -0.87
C LEU A 85 -10.34 -11.53 -1.44
N LYS A 86 -10.62 -11.99 -2.66
CA LYS A 86 -9.59 -12.54 -3.52
C LYS A 86 -8.61 -11.43 -3.86
N ILE A 87 -7.35 -11.56 -3.48
CA ILE A 87 -6.33 -10.54 -3.75
C ILE A 87 -5.51 -10.94 -4.97
N LYS A 88 -5.40 -10.05 -5.93
CA LYS A 88 -4.52 -10.20 -7.08
C LYS A 88 -3.43 -9.14 -7.06
N LEU A 89 -2.19 -9.57 -6.86
CA LEU A 89 -1.01 -8.73 -6.86
C LEU A 89 -0.41 -8.72 -8.26
N ILE A 90 -0.43 -7.56 -8.90
CA ILE A 90 0.15 -7.33 -10.22
C ILE A 90 1.38 -6.46 -10.05
N TYR A 91 2.54 -6.94 -10.51
CA TYR A 91 3.79 -6.23 -10.38
C TYR A 91 4.23 -5.61 -11.69
N TYR A 92 4.56 -4.32 -11.67
CA TYR A 92 5.26 -3.70 -12.78
C TYR A 92 6.68 -4.25 -12.89
N PRO A 93 7.17 -4.50 -14.12
CA PRO A 93 8.58 -4.83 -14.34
C PRO A 93 9.53 -3.74 -13.82
N PRO A 94 10.81 -4.06 -13.60
CA PRO A 94 11.78 -3.07 -13.17
C PRO A 94 11.83 -1.91 -14.18
N TYR A 95 11.97 -0.67 -13.70
CA TYR A 95 11.98 0.54 -14.51
C TYR A 95 10.64 0.87 -15.22
N HIS A 96 9.56 0.19 -14.86
CA HIS A 96 8.22 0.42 -15.42
C HIS A 96 7.22 0.97 -14.39
N SER A 97 7.67 1.35 -13.18
CA SER A 97 6.81 1.96 -12.15
C SER A 97 6.13 3.23 -12.63
N LYS A 98 6.71 3.99 -13.57
CA LYS A 98 6.10 5.16 -14.22
C LYS A 98 4.71 4.92 -14.85
N TYR A 99 4.35 3.67 -15.11
CA TYR A 99 3.04 3.28 -15.63
C TYR A 99 2.03 2.97 -14.52
N ASN A 100 2.47 2.92 -13.26
CA ASN A 100 1.59 2.88 -12.10
C ASN A 100 0.87 4.24 -11.97
N PRO A 101 -0.47 4.29 -12.04
CA PRO A 101 -1.19 5.57 -12.00
C PRO A 101 -0.91 6.41 -10.75
N VAL A 102 -0.55 5.78 -9.62
CA VAL A 102 -0.20 6.49 -8.38
C VAL A 102 1.02 7.40 -8.52
N GLU A 103 1.96 7.11 -9.44
CA GLU A 103 3.15 7.97 -9.66
C GLU A 103 2.78 9.39 -10.09
N ARG A 104 1.66 9.54 -10.81
CA ARG A 104 1.17 10.87 -11.20
C ARG A 104 0.60 11.63 -10.01
N CYS A 105 -0.04 10.92 -9.08
CA CYS A 105 -0.55 11.49 -7.84
C CYS A 105 0.62 11.99 -6.98
N TRP A 106 1.71 11.23 -6.91
CA TRP A 106 2.94 11.66 -6.24
C TRP A 106 3.55 12.91 -6.87
N GLY A 107 3.60 12.99 -8.20
CA GLY A 107 4.06 14.21 -8.89
C GLY A 107 3.21 15.44 -8.56
N VAL A 108 1.89 15.30 -8.48
CA VAL A 108 0.97 16.39 -8.07
C VAL A 108 1.21 16.79 -6.62
N LEU A 109 1.37 15.82 -5.71
CA LEU A 109 1.67 16.09 -4.30
C LEU A 109 3.02 16.80 -4.14
N GLU A 110 4.05 16.37 -4.87
CA GLU A 110 5.37 17.01 -4.86
C GLU A 110 5.28 18.47 -5.35
N MET A 111 4.54 18.72 -6.44
CA MET A 111 4.29 20.09 -6.91
C MET A 111 3.50 20.92 -5.90
N HIS A 112 2.52 20.34 -5.22
CA HIS A 112 1.72 20.99 -4.18
C HIS A 112 2.55 21.37 -2.94
N TRP A 113 3.60 20.61 -2.65
CA TRP A 113 4.55 20.92 -1.57
C TRP A 113 5.57 21.99 -1.95
N ASN A 114 5.78 22.24 -3.24
CA ASN A 114 6.85 23.10 -3.71
C ASN A 114 6.75 24.51 -3.10
N GLY A 115 7.84 24.96 -2.46
CA GLY A 115 7.92 26.25 -1.77
C GLY A 115 7.31 26.28 -0.36
N THR A 116 6.72 25.19 0.13
CA THR A 116 6.12 25.14 1.47
C THR A 116 7.07 24.55 2.49
N LEU A 117 7.25 25.25 3.62
CA LEU A 117 8.02 24.73 4.75
C LEU A 117 7.17 23.76 5.59
N LEU A 118 7.40 22.45 5.41
CA LEU A 118 6.76 21.38 6.19
C LEU A 118 7.50 21.15 7.52
N SER A 119 7.23 22.02 8.50
CA SER A 119 8.00 22.12 9.76
C SER A 119 7.57 21.15 10.86
N SER A 120 6.43 20.47 10.73
CA SER A 120 5.93 19.53 11.73
C SER A 120 5.10 18.42 11.08
N VAL A 121 4.84 17.35 11.85
CA VAL A 121 3.97 16.24 11.41
C VAL A 121 2.56 16.75 11.10
N ASP A 122 1.95 17.50 12.01
CA ASP A 122 0.61 18.10 11.81
C ASP A 122 0.56 19.00 10.58
N LYS A 123 1.59 19.85 10.36
CA LYS A 123 1.65 20.72 9.18
C LYS A 123 1.75 19.91 7.89
N THR A 124 2.53 18.84 7.88
CA THR A 124 2.66 17.94 6.72
C THR A 124 1.32 17.29 6.37
N ILE A 125 0.61 16.76 7.37
CA ILE A 125 -0.69 16.09 7.19
C ILE A 125 -1.71 17.09 6.67
N ARG A 126 -1.92 18.20 7.37
CA ARG A 126 -2.88 19.24 6.96
C ARG A 126 -2.57 19.81 5.59
N TRP A 127 -1.30 19.90 5.22
CA TRP A 127 -0.93 20.39 3.89
C TRP A 127 -1.22 19.37 2.79
N ALA A 128 -1.04 18.08 3.06
CA ALA A 128 -1.43 17.03 2.11
C ALA A 128 -2.96 16.99 1.91
N GLU A 129 -3.76 17.25 2.95
CA GLU A 129 -5.23 17.31 2.88
C GLU A 129 -5.74 18.40 1.93
N THR A 130 -5.00 19.51 1.78
CA THR A 130 -5.41 20.60 0.88
C THR A 130 -5.10 20.34 -0.59
N MET A 131 -4.35 19.28 -0.92
CA MET A 131 -4.13 18.92 -2.31
C MET A 131 -5.45 18.45 -2.95
N THR A 132 -5.51 18.51 -4.27
CA THR A 132 -6.60 17.89 -5.04
C THR A 132 -6.04 17.08 -6.20
N TRP A 133 -6.68 15.96 -6.50
CA TRP A 133 -6.49 15.21 -7.73
C TRP A 133 -7.83 15.16 -8.47
N ASN A 134 -7.88 15.71 -9.69
CA ASN A 134 -9.13 15.86 -10.46
C ASN A 134 -10.29 16.49 -9.65
N GLY A 135 -9.97 17.43 -8.76
CA GLY A 135 -10.95 18.08 -7.88
C GLY A 135 -11.36 17.27 -6.64
N VAL A 136 -10.81 16.07 -6.44
CA VAL A 136 -11.03 15.22 -5.27
C VAL A 136 -9.90 15.43 -4.25
N HIS A 137 -10.27 15.70 -3.00
CA HIS A 137 -9.33 15.77 -1.89
C HIS A 137 -8.92 14.36 -1.44
N PRO A 138 -7.64 14.12 -1.08
CA PRO A 138 -7.24 12.83 -0.54
C PRO A 138 -7.80 12.62 0.87
N ALA A 139 -8.04 11.35 1.22
CA ALA A 139 -8.11 10.95 2.62
C ALA A 139 -6.69 10.86 3.17
N VAL A 140 -6.37 11.60 4.24
CA VAL A 140 -5.01 11.67 4.79
C VAL A 140 -5.00 11.19 6.23
N HIS A 141 -4.07 10.29 6.54
CA HIS A 141 -3.97 9.66 7.86
C HIS A 141 -2.55 9.64 8.37
N LEU A 142 -2.41 9.53 9.70
CA LEU A 142 -1.15 9.23 10.37
C LEU A 142 -1.31 7.92 11.13
N ILE A 143 -0.45 6.95 10.84
CA ILE A 143 -0.28 5.78 11.69
C ILE A 143 0.94 6.00 12.58
N ASP A 144 0.67 6.37 13.83
CA ASP A 144 1.68 6.51 14.88
C ASP A 144 1.94 5.16 15.57
N LYS A 145 2.57 4.26 14.81
CA LYS A 145 2.97 2.93 15.25
C LYS A 145 4.43 2.70 14.92
N VAL A 146 5.15 2.08 15.85
CA VAL A 146 6.54 1.67 15.62
C VAL A 146 6.57 0.36 14.84
N TYR A 147 7.25 0.36 13.69
CA TYR A 147 7.40 -0.77 12.80
C TYR A 147 8.83 -1.32 12.84
N GLN A 148 8.95 -2.59 13.21
CA GLN A 148 10.25 -3.26 13.28
C GLN A 148 10.78 -3.59 11.88
N LYS A 149 12.04 -3.22 11.63
CA LYS A 149 12.74 -3.58 10.39
C LYS A 149 13.18 -5.04 10.44
N GLY A 150 13.26 -5.67 9.26
CA GLY A 150 13.90 -6.98 9.13
C GLY A 150 13.06 -8.18 9.56
N VAL A 151 11.78 -7.99 9.89
CA VAL A 151 10.83 -9.09 10.16
C VAL A 151 10.78 -10.03 8.95
N LYS A 152 10.96 -11.33 9.23
CA LYS A 152 10.98 -12.43 8.25
C LYS A 152 10.40 -13.69 8.88
N LEU A 153 9.66 -14.45 8.07
CA LEU A 153 9.22 -15.80 8.45
C LEU A 153 10.37 -16.80 8.33
N THR A 154 10.26 -17.87 9.11
CA THR A 154 11.08 -19.08 8.92
C THR A 154 10.73 -19.78 7.60
N LYS A 155 11.64 -20.61 7.08
CA LYS A 155 11.38 -21.41 5.87
C LYS A 155 10.13 -22.31 6.01
N LYS A 156 9.92 -22.88 7.21
CA LYS A 156 8.76 -23.74 7.50
C LYS A 156 7.45 -22.94 7.42
N ALA A 157 7.40 -21.77 8.07
CA ALA A 157 6.23 -20.91 8.02
C ALA A 157 5.96 -20.38 6.60
N MET A 158 7.01 -20.02 5.86
CA MET A 158 6.84 -19.54 4.47
C MET A 158 6.31 -20.63 3.54
N LYS A 159 6.68 -21.91 3.74
CA LYS A 159 6.12 -23.01 2.95
C LYS A 159 4.59 -23.09 3.06
N ILE A 160 4.05 -22.90 4.27
CA ILE A 160 2.60 -22.86 4.52
C ILE A 160 1.96 -21.67 3.80
N CYS A 161 2.64 -20.51 3.76
CA CYS A 161 2.15 -19.35 3.01
C CYS A 161 2.16 -19.57 1.49
N GLU A 162 3.20 -20.21 0.94
CA GLU A 162 3.27 -20.50 -0.50
C GLU A 162 2.16 -21.47 -0.95
N GLU A 163 1.70 -22.38 -0.07
CA GLU A 163 0.54 -23.25 -0.35
C GLU A 163 -0.79 -22.48 -0.46
N LYS A 164 -0.84 -21.23 0.03
CA LYS A 164 -2.02 -20.35 -0.01
C LYS A 164 -1.99 -19.32 -1.15
N ILE A 165 -0.93 -19.29 -1.97
CA ILE A 165 -0.83 -18.34 -3.09
C ILE A 165 -0.65 -19.08 -4.42
N GLU A 166 -1.28 -18.57 -5.46
CA GLU A 166 -1.15 -19.05 -6.82
C GLU A 166 -0.30 -18.07 -7.62
N ARG A 167 0.78 -18.56 -8.24
CA ARG A 167 1.63 -17.77 -9.13
C ARG A 167 1.29 -18.12 -10.56
N LEU A 168 0.99 -17.14 -11.40
CA LEU A 168 0.61 -17.40 -12.80
C LEU A 168 1.74 -18.10 -13.55
N GLY A 169 1.46 -19.24 -14.19
CA GLY A 169 2.50 -20.14 -14.73
C GLY A 169 3.52 -19.49 -15.66
N ASN A 170 3.09 -18.61 -16.57
CA ASN A 170 3.99 -17.90 -17.49
C ASN A 170 4.58 -16.60 -16.92
N LEU A 171 4.05 -16.08 -15.81
CA LEU A 171 4.47 -14.82 -15.17
C LEU A 171 4.50 -14.92 -13.63
N PRO A 172 5.18 -15.93 -13.04
CA PRO A 172 5.03 -16.25 -11.61
C PRO A 172 5.60 -15.20 -10.66
N LYS A 173 6.44 -14.31 -11.20
CA LYS A 173 7.00 -13.15 -10.50
C LYS A 173 6.06 -11.94 -10.52
N TRP A 174 5.20 -11.85 -11.52
CA TRP A 174 4.46 -10.63 -11.86
C TRP A 174 2.97 -10.70 -11.57
N ASP A 175 2.42 -11.91 -11.46
CA ASP A 175 1.00 -12.15 -11.19
C ASP A 175 0.88 -13.22 -10.10
N VAL A 176 0.43 -12.77 -8.93
CA VAL A 176 0.23 -13.61 -7.74
C VAL A 176 -1.19 -13.42 -7.24
N THR A 177 -1.93 -14.51 -7.12
CA THR A 177 -3.28 -14.54 -6.58
C THR A 177 -3.26 -15.16 -5.18
N ILE A 178 -4.02 -14.56 -4.26
CA ILE A 178 -4.23 -15.05 -2.90
C ILE A 178 -5.72 -15.26 -2.74
N GLU A 179 -6.09 -16.50 -2.43
CA GLU A 179 -7.47 -16.86 -2.13
C GLU A 179 -7.70 -16.75 -0.61
N PRO A 180 -8.80 -16.15 -0.17
CA PRO A 180 -9.14 -16.12 1.24
C PRO A 180 -9.52 -17.53 1.72
N ALA A 181 -9.16 -17.87 2.95
CA ALA A 181 -9.50 -19.15 3.56
C ALA A 181 -11.00 -19.24 3.88
N PHE A 182 -11.79 -19.77 2.94
CA PHE A 182 -13.22 -20.11 3.03
C PHE A 182 -14.19 -18.94 3.33
N TRP A 183 -15.23 -18.80 2.51
CA TRP A 183 -16.47 -18.04 2.78
C TRP A 183 -17.67 -18.94 2.50
#